data_AF-A0A6I9R044-F1
#
_entry.id   AF-A0A6I9R044-F1
#
_cell.length_a   1.000
_cell.length_b   1.000
_cell.length_c   1.000
_cell.angle_alpha   90.00
_cell.angle_beta   90.00
_cell.angle_gamma   90.00
#
_symmetry.space_group_name_H-M   'P 1'
#
loop_
_entity.id
_entity.type
_entity.pdbx_description
1 polymer ?
#
loop_
_entity_poly.entity_id
_entity_poly.type
_entity_poly.pdbx_seq_one_letter_code
_entity_poly.pdbx_strand_id
1 'polypeptide(L)'
;MHPLFSSPSMASPPLRLLSYLTSLLIFSFLLTATTSSSSNTSSSFSLNPNNLHSICQSTPYPISCLESQKLSISISINPSILTFALHSLQSAISAATKLSSLLSSTTPGPNLVESQKGSLQDCRDLHQITLSSLKKSATALTASGGNLADVRAYLSAALTNKATCLEGLAGARGSLKPSLVASWAASYEHVSNSLSLVASSGSPRPGGNRRRLLSSGGGGFPAWVSQRDRRLLQSGDDDDDGGDGDDGGDDSPAVVTVAADGTGNFTTIGEAIAFAPNNSADRTIVMVRAGVYEENVEIPSYKPNIVLIGEGSDVTVIRGSRSVGDEWTTFRSATVAVSGQGFLARDIAFQNIAGPAKGQAVALRINADQAAIYHCIIDGYQDALYVHSFRQFYRECDIYGTIDFIFGNAAVIFQGCNIVAKKPLPWQSNVITAQSRDDPNEDTGISIQNCSILASDELTSSNVSTKTYLGRPWRLHSRAVYIESYLDGLVDPAGWTEWSGDHQGLDTLYYGEYMNSGPGSGTEGRVTWPGYHVMDYDDASNFTVSEFIYGDEWLDSTSFPYDDGI
;
A
#
# COMPACT_ATOMS: atom_id res chain seq x y z
N MET A 1 61.57 -46.78 11.29
CA MET A 1 62.73 -45.90 11.04
C MET A 1 62.63 -44.69 11.97
N HIS A 2 63.75 -44.30 12.56
CA HIS A 2 63.99 -43.04 13.28
C HIS A 2 64.96 -42.18 12.42
N PRO A 3 65.34 -40.93 12.75
CA PRO A 3 64.86 -40.04 13.85
C PRO A 3 64.70 -38.52 13.52
N LEU A 4 63.96 -37.79 14.39
CA LEU A 4 64.25 -36.41 14.92
C LEU A 4 64.28 -35.20 13.93
N PHE A 5 64.36 -33.91 14.32
CA PHE A 5 64.67 -33.24 15.61
C PHE A 5 64.00 -31.84 15.82
N SER A 6 63.67 -31.51 17.09
CA SER A 6 63.72 -30.19 17.78
C SER A 6 63.15 -28.86 17.20
N SER A 7 62.29 -28.22 18.01
CA SER A 7 62.29 -26.76 18.31
C SER A 7 63.20 -26.46 19.54
N PRO A 8 63.57 -25.20 19.91
CA PRO A 8 62.69 -24.34 20.76
C PRO A 8 62.98 -22.79 20.83
N SER A 9 62.17 -22.08 21.65
CA SER A 9 62.55 -21.00 22.62
C SER A 9 62.80 -19.51 22.23
N MET A 10 61.85 -18.64 22.65
CA MET A 10 61.96 -17.37 23.44
C MET A 10 63.03 -16.27 23.14
N ALA A 11 62.59 -14.99 23.09
CA ALA A 11 62.87 -13.95 24.13
C ALA A 11 62.36 -12.51 23.76
N SER A 12 62.07 -11.67 24.78
CA SER A 12 61.75 -10.21 24.73
C SER A 12 61.84 -9.60 26.16
N PRO A 13 61.63 -8.28 26.43
CA PRO A 13 61.63 -7.06 25.59
C PRO A 13 62.96 -6.26 25.69
N PRO A 14 63.27 -5.24 26.57
CA PRO A 14 62.50 -4.31 27.45
C PRO A 14 62.88 -2.78 27.43
N LEU A 15 61.87 -1.88 27.49
CA LEU A 15 61.91 -0.43 27.92
C LEU A 15 62.76 0.57 27.08
N ARG A 16 62.37 1.84 26.87
CA ARG A 16 62.01 2.97 27.78
C ARG A 16 61.26 4.09 27.00
N LEU A 17 60.77 5.22 27.54
CA LEU A 17 60.02 5.63 28.77
C LEU A 17 59.91 7.18 28.76
N LEU A 18 58.78 7.79 29.22
CA LEU A 18 58.58 9.25 29.51
C LEU A 18 58.57 10.25 28.30
N SER A 19 57.96 11.47 28.34
CA SER A 19 56.90 12.06 29.22
C SER A 19 56.42 13.48 28.83
N TYR A 20 55.10 13.72 28.92
CA TYR A 20 54.38 14.91 29.50
C TYR A 20 54.62 16.40 29.08
N LEU A 21 53.60 17.21 29.43
CA LEU A 21 53.51 18.70 29.55
C LEU A 21 53.40 19.49 28.22
N THR A 22 52.25 20.04 27.79
CA THR A 22 51.35 21.12 28.30
C THR A 22 51.82 22.56 28.08
N SER A 23 51.00 23.38 27.39
CA SER A 23 50.60 24.72 27.85
C SER A 23 49.36 25.23 27.10
N LEU A 24 48.50 25.98 27.78
CA LEU A 24 47.57 26.93 27.14
C LEU A 24 48.33 28.21 26.75
N LEU A 25 47.75 29.01 25.86
CA LEU A 25 47.79 30.48 25.96
C LEU A 25 46.48 31.07 25.39
N ILE A 26 46.08 32.24 25.88
CA ILE A 26 44.79 32.89 25.60
C ILE A 26 45.04 34.36 25.26
N PHE A 27 44.31 34.88 24.25
CA PHE A 27 44.01 36.27 23.84
C PHE A 27 44.11 36.42 22.31
N SER A 28 43.35 37.25 21.61
CA SER A 28 42.04 37.87 21.91
C SER A 28 41.49 38.57 20.65
N PHE A 29 40.16 38.59 20.51
CA PHE A 29 39.34 39.63 19.86
C PHE A 29 39.99 40.61 18.84
N LEU A 30 39.52 40.53 17.59
CA LEU A 30 39.34 41.72 16.74
C LEU A 30 38.00 41.60 16.01
N LEU A 31 37.16 42.64 16.14
CA LEU A 31 35.90 42.76 15.42
C LEU A 31 36.14 43.48 14.09
N THR A 32 35.80 42.84 12.98
CA THR A 32 35.53 43.52 11.70
C THR A 32 34.16 43.09 11.19
N ALA A 33 33.16 43.95 11.38
CA ALA A 33 31.80 43.70 10.91
C ALA A 33 31.72 43.92 9.39
N THR A 34 31.82 42.84 8.61
CA THR A 34 31.52 42.85 7.17
C THR A 34 30.07 42.43 6.93
N THR A 35 29.24 43.37 6.49
CA THR A 35 27.84 43.12 6.12
C THR A 35 27.76 42.36 4.79
N SER A 36 27.83 41.03 4.84
CA SER A 36 27.53 40.18 3.68
C SER A 36 26.02 40.15 3.43
N SER A 37 25.57 40.90 2.43
CA SER A 37 24.19 40.88 1.95
C SER A 37 23.80 39.48 1.46
N SER A 38 22.74 38.90 2.03
CA SER A 38 22.20 37.60 1.66
C SER A 38 21.53 37.63 0.28
N SER A 39 22.31 37.39 -0.78
CA SER A 39 21.77 37.18 -2.12
C SER A 39 21.12 35.80 -2.22
N ASN A 40 19.79 35.74 -2.18
CA ASN A 40 19.05 34.51 -2.49
C ASN A 40 19.24 34.14 -3.97
N THR A 41 20.27 33.34 -4.27
CA THR A 41 20.47 32.76 -5.60
C THR A 41 19.50 31.61 -5.81
N SER A 42 18.30 31.92 -6.28
CA SER A 42 17.45 30.95 -6.95
C SER A 42 18.21 30.39 -8.16
N SER A 43 18.47 29.08 -8.16
CA SER A 43 19.24 28.40 -9.21
C SER A 43 18.43 28.30 -10.50
N SER A 44 18.55 29.31 -11.36
CA SER A 44 18.01 29.32 -12.71
C SER A 44 18.78 28.36 -13.63
N PHE A 45 18.45 27.07 -13.55
CA PHE A 45 19.02 26.03 -14.42
C PHE A 45 18.81 26.36 -15.89
N SER A 46 19.90 26.62 -16.62
CA SER A 46 19.88 26.83 -18.06
C SER A 46 19.91 25.52 -18.83
N LEU A 47 19.29 25.51 -20.01
CA LEU A 47 19.35 24.40 -20.95
C LEU A 47 20.81 24.09 -21.35
N ASN A 48 21.27 22.91 -20.96
CA ASN A 48 22.53 22.31 -21.39
C ASN A 48 22.24 20.82 -21.71
N PRO A 49 22.62 20.28 -22.88
CA PRO A 49 22.44 18.87 -23.21
C PRO A 49 22.98 17.90 -22.15
N ASN A 50 24.05 18.31 -21.43
CA ASN A 50 24.64 17.53 -20.35
C ASN A 50 23.67 17.32 -19.17
N ASN A 51 22.77 18.28 -18.91
CA ASN A 51 21.80 18.21 -17.83
C ASN A 51 20.71 17.16 -18.12
N LEU A 52 20.18 17.15 -19.35
CA LEU A 52 19.24 16.12 -19.80
C LEU A 52 19.84 14.70 -19.69
N HIS A 53 21.10 14.53 -20.10
CA HIS A 53 21.76 13.21 -19.97
C HIS A 53 21.93 12.80 -18.51
N SER A 54 22.33 13.73 -17.63
CA SER A 54 22.45 13.49 -16.18
C SER A 54 21.11 13.11 -15.53
N ILE A 55 20.02 13.80 -15.89
CA ILE A 55 18.68 13.54 -15.34
C ILE A 55 18.16 12.16 -15.77
N CYS A 56 18.36 11.77 -17.03
CA CYS A 56 17.96 10.43 -17.47
C CYS A 56 18.88 9.32 -16.93
N GLN A 57 20.17 9.59 -16.67
CA GLN A 57 21.08 8.61 -16.04
C GLN A 57 20.64 8.21 -14.61
N SER A 58 19.92 9.07 -13.88
CA SER A 58 19.35 8.74 -12.56
C SER A 58 17.97 8.06 -12.61
N THR A 59 17.41 7.80 -13.80
CA THR A 59 16.13 7.06 -13.93
C THR A 59 16.37 5.55 -14.15
N PRO A 60 15.46 4.66 -13.74
CA PRO A 60 15.64 3.20 -13.90
C PRO A 60 15.82 2.71 -15.34
N TYR A 61 15.29 3.43 -16.34
CA TYR A 61 15.46 3.10 -17.76
C TYR A 61 16.01 4.30 -18.56
N PRO A 62 17.33 4.62 -18.47
CA PRO A 62 17.90 5.85 -19.04
C PRO A 62 17.71 6.02 -20.55
N ILE A 63 17.74 4.92 -21.32
CA ILE A 63 17.50 4.96 -22.77
C ILE A 63 16.07 5.43 -23.05
N SER A 64 15.09 4.79 -22.42
CA SER A 64 13.66 5.05 -22.59
C SER A 64 13.26 6.42 -22.03
N CYS A 65 14.01 6.95 -21.04
CA CYS A 65 13.94 8.35 -20.62
C CYS A 65 14.41 9.30 -21.73
N LEU A 66 15.60 9.07 -22.29
CA LEU A 66 16.15 9.91 -23.38
C LEU A 66 15.25 9.87 -24.62
N GLU A 67 14.63 8.73 -24.93
CA GLU A 67 13.65 8.57 -26.01
C GLU A 67 12.42 9.48 -25.81
N SER A 68 11.84 9.51 -24.61
CA SER A 68 10.70 10.39 -24.28
C SER A 68 10.97 11.87 -24.54
N GLN A 69 12.22 12.33 -24.35
CA GLN A 69 12.56 13.75 -24.50
C GLN A 69 12.90 14.16 -25.94
N LYS A 70 13.05 13.20 -26.89
CA LYS A 70 13.34 13.50 -28.31
C LYS A 70 12.23 14.33 -28.99
N LEU A 71 11.00 14.22 -28.50
CA LEU A 71 9.83 14.94 -29.02
C LEU A 71 9.79 16.43 -28.60
N SER A 72 10.55 16.82 -27.57
CA SER A 72 10.30 18.06 -26.82
C SER A 72 11.33 19.18 -27.05
N ILE A 73 12.32 18.94 -27.92
CA ILE A 73 13.52 19.76 -28.10
C ILE A 73 13.22 21.18 -28.67
N SER A 74 11.99 21.43 -29.13
CA SER A 74 11.63 22.59 -29.97
C SER A 74 10.83 23.72 -29.28
N ILE A 75 10.37 23.57 -28.02
CA ILE A 75 9.36 24.50 -27.44
C ILE A 75 9.73 25.11 -26.09
N SER A 76 10.40 24.39 -25.18
CA SER A 76 10.67 24.87 -23.82
C SER A 76 12.03 25.59 -23.71
N ILE A 77 12.05 26.76 -23.06
CA ILE A 77 13.28 27.38 -22.55
C ILE A 77 13.36 27.06 -21.06
N ASN A 78 14.40 26.32 -20.65
CA ASN A 78 14.65 25.85 -19.29
C ASN A 78 13.50 24.98 -18.70
N PRO A 79 13.28 23.76 -19.23
CA PRO A 79 12.33 22.80 -18.67
C PRO A 79 12.70 22.41 -17.23
N SER A 80 11.69 22.24 -16.38
CA SER A 80 11.88 21.71 -15.03
C SER A 80 11.91 20.19 -15.04
N ILE A 81 12.27 19.56 -13.92
CA ILE A 81 12.19 18.10 -13.78
C ILE A 81 10.74 17.58 -13.93
N LEU A 82 9.74 18.38 -13.53
CA LEU A 82 8.32 18.09 -13.79
C LEU A 82 7.97 18.17 -15.28
N THR A 83 8.63 19.05 -16.05
CA THR A 83 8.49 19.06 -17.53
C THR A 83 9.06 17.78 -18.15
N PHE A 84 10.22 17.29 -17.68
CA PHE A 84 10.76 16.00 -18.13
C PHE A 84 9.86 14.83 -17.72
N ALA A 85 9.32 14.83 -16.49
CA ALA A 85 8.36 13.84 -16.01
C ALA A 85 7.10 13.80 -16.90
N LEU A 86 6.54 14.96 -17.24
CA LEU A 86 5.34 15.06 -18.09
C LEU A 86 5.56 14.46 -19.49
N HIS A 87 6.71 14.66 -20.14
CA HIS A 87 7.01 14.03 -21.42
C HIS A 87 7.21 12.50 -21.30
N SER A 88 7.81 12.03 -20.20
CA SER A 88 7.92 10.60 -19.92
C SER A 88 6.53 9.98 -19.71
N LEU A 89 5.64 10.69 -19.02
CA LEU A 89 4.27 10.27 -18.79
C LEU A 89 3.41 10.30 -20.06
N GLN A 90 3.60 11.29 -20.94
CA GLN A 90 2.99 11.30 -22.28
C GLN A 90 3.46 10.10 -23.13
N SER A 91 4.73 9.69 -22.97
CA SER A 91 5.27 8.47 -23.60
C SER A 91 4.63 7.21 -23.00
N ALA A 92 4.47 7.16 -21.67
CA ALA A 92 3.79 6.07 -20.97
C ALA A 92 2.33 5.92 -21.40
N ILE A 93 1.55 7.01 -21.47
CA ILE A 93 0.18 7.00 -22.00
C ILE A 93 0.15 6.51 -23.46
N SER A 94 1.11 6.93 -24.27
CA SER A 94 1.23 6.51 -25.67
C SER A 94 1.58 5.03 -25.83
N ALA A 95 2.42 4.48 -24.95
CA ALA A 95 2.75 3.06 -24.93
C ALA A 95 1.57 2.23 -24.38
N ALA A 96 0.97 2.64 -23.26
CA ALA A 96 -0.19 2.00 -22.67
C ALA A 96 -1.38 1.95 -23.65
N THR A 97 -1.62 3.01 -24.44
CA THR A 97 -2.68 3.02 -25.46
C THR A 97 -2.43 2.01 -26.59
N LYS A 98 -1.16 1.72 -26.94
CA LYS A 98 -0.80 0.63 -27.88
C LYS A 98 -0.97 -0.75 -27.24
N LEU A 99 -0.64 -0.89 -25.96
CA LEU A 99 -0.85 -2.13 -25.20
C LEU A 99 -2.35 -2.45 -25.07
N SER A 100 -3.22 -1.45 -24.94
CA SER A 100 -4.68 -1.62 -24.95
C SER A 100 -5.19 -2.28 -26.24
N SER A 101 -4.71 -1.89 -27.43
CA SER A 101 -5.17 -2.50 -28.68
C SER A 101 -4.63 -3.92 -28.89
N LEU A 102 -3.45 -4.24 -28.34
CA LEU A 102 -2.95 -5.62 -28.25
C LEU A 102 -3.81 -6.48 -27.31
N LEU A 103 -4.21 -5.97 -26.15
CA LEU A 103 -5.04 -6.69 -25.17
C LEU A 103 -6.49 -6.92 -25.65
N SER A 104 -7.04 -5.99 -26.44
CA SER A 104 -8.37 -6.16 -27.07
C SER A 104 -8.38 -7.14 -28.24
N SER A 105 -7.23 -7.40 -28.87
CA SER A 105 -7.08 -8.40 -29.95
C SER A 105 -6.55 -9.75 -29.47
N THR A 106 -5.93 -9.81 -28.28
CA THR A 106 -5.50 -11.05 -27.63
C THR A 106 -6.68 -11.73 -26.95
N THR A 107 -6.89 -13.02 -27.21
CA THR A 107 -7.90 -13.87 -26.55
C THR A 107 -7.29 -15.18 -26.04
N PRO A 108 -7.87 -15.83 -25.01
CA PRO A 108 -7.44 -17.16 -24.58
C PRO A 108 -7.69 -18.20 -25.68
N GLY A 109 -6.75 -19.14 -25.85
CA GLY A 109 -6.83 -20.17 -26.89
C GLY A 109 -5.50 -20.88 -27.13
N PRO A 110 -5.34 -21.63 -28.25
CA PRO A 110 -4.13 -22.44 -28.50
C PRO A 110 -2.81 -21.64 -28.50
N ASN A 111 -2.87 -20.35 -28.82
CA ASN A 111 -1.71 -19.46 -28.86
C ASN A 111 -1.45 -18.73 -27.51
N LEU A 112 -2.40 -18.75 -26.58
CA LEU A 112 -2.28 -18.24 -25.21
C LEU A 112 -3.20 -19.04 -24.28
N VAL A 113 -2.64 -20.06 -23.65
CA VAL A 113 -3.34 -20.91 -22.66
C VAL A 113 -3.00 -20.38 -21.27
N GLU A 114 -3.99 -19.90 -20.55
CA GLU A 114 -3.85 -19.42 -19.18
C GLU A 114 -3.59 -20.59 -18.21
N SER A 115 -2.82 -20.35 -17.15
CA SER A 115 -2.60 -21.33 -16.07
C SER A 115 -3.64 -21.25 -14.95
N GLN A 116 -4.36 -20.14 -14.88
CA GLN A 116 -5.40 -19.82 -13.89
C GLN A 116 -6.53 -19.08 -14.60
N LYS A 117 -7.74 -19.18 -14.05
CA LYS A 117 -8.98 -18.59 -14.57
C LYS A 117 -8.91 -17.07 -14.49
N GLY A 118 -8.73 -16.42 -15.63
CA GLY A 118 -8.84 -14.97 -15.77
C GLY A 118 -7.54 -14.18 -15.73
N SER A 119 -6.35 -14.81 -15.77
CA SER A 119 -5.05 -14.13 -15.84
C SER A 119 -5.00 -13.01 -16.89
N LEU A 120 -5.56 -13.24 -18.10
CA LEU A 120 -5.61 -12.23 -19.16
C LEU A 120 -6.65 -11.14 -18.88
N GLN A 121 -7.73 -11.46 -18.15
CA GLN A 121 -8.72 -10.48 -17.76
C GLN A 121 -8.20 -9.58 -16.64
N ASP A 122 -7.45 -10.12 -15.68
CA ASP A 122 -6.72 -9.35 -14.66
C ASP A 122 -5.81 -8.32 -15.32
N CYS A 123 -5.01 -8.74 -16.31
CA CYS A 123 -4.24 -7.84 -17.13
C CYS A 123 -5.09 -6.75 -17.80
N ARG A 124 -6.24 -7.06 -18.40
CA ARG A 124 -7.10 -6.03 -19.02
C ARG A 124 -7.62 -5.00 -18.01
N ASP A 125 -8.15 -5.47 -16.88
CA ASP A 125 -8.79 -4.63 -15.87
C ASP A 125 -7.76 -3.74 -15.16
N LEU A 126 -6.63 -4.32 -14.76
CA LEU A 126 -5.47 -3.62 -14.20
C LEU A 126 -4.87 -2.60 -15.18
N HIS A 127 -4.81 -2.93 -16.47
CA HIS A 127 -4.34 -2.00 -17.51
C HIS A 127 -5.30 -0.84 -17.75
N GLN A 128 -6.62 -1.09 -17.68
CA GLN A 128 -7.62 -0.01 -17.76
C GLN A 128 -7.50 0.95 -16.58
N ILE A 129 -7.28 0.42 -15.36
CA ILE A 129 -6.98 1.23 -14.17
C ILE A 129 -5.70 2.04 -14.39
N THR A 130 -4.60 1.40 -14.82
CA THR A 130 -3.34 2.09 -15.17
C THR A 130 -3.59 3.24 -16.16
N LEU A 131 -4.29 3.01 -17.26
CA LEU A 131 -4.52 4.03 -18.30
C LEU A 131 -5.36 5.21 -17.78
N SER A 132 -6.20 5.00 -16.77
CA SER A 132 -6.89 6.06 -16.03
C SER A 132 -5.91 6.83 -15.14
N SER A 133 -5.15 6.14 -14.29
CA SER A 133 -4.14 6.71 -13.39
C SER A 133 -3.09 7.56 -14.13
N LEU A 134 -2.54 7.07 -15.25
CA LEU A 134 -1.56 7.84 -16.05
C LEU A 134 -2.15 9.15 -16.59
N LYS A 135 -3.43 9.15 -17.00
CA LYS A 135 -4.12 10.37 -17.46
C LYS A 135 -4.40 11.34 -16.31
N LYS A 136 -4.84 10.85 -15.14
CA LYS A 136 -4.99 11.66 -13.93
C LYS A 136 -3.66 12.34 -13.55
N SER A 137 -2.57 11.57 -13.52
CA SER A 137 -1.23 12.09 -13.25
C SER A 137 -0.79 13.16 -14.26
N ALA A 138 -1.11 13.01 -15.55
CA ALA A 138 -0.75 13.99 -16.56
C ALA A 138 -1.52 15.31 -16.37
N THR A 139 -2.82 15.24 -16.08
CA THR A 139 -3.62 16.42 -15.72
C THR A 139 -3.06 17.11 -14.48
N ALA A 140 -2.77 16.35 -13.41
CA ALA A 140 -2.21 16.87 -12.17
C ALA A 140 -0.86 17.58 -12.39
N LEU A 141 0.07 16.99 -13.16
CA LEU A 141 1.36 17.63 -13.50
C LEU A 141 1.23 18.91 -14.35
N THR A 142 0.10 19.12 -15.02
CA THR A 142 -0.19 20.38 -15.75
C THR A 142 -0.98 21.40 -14.94
N ALA A 143 -1.52 21.03 -13.78
CA ALA A 143 -2.35 21.92 -12.96
C ALA A 143 -1.51 22.83 -12.07
N SER A 144 -1.87 24.12 -11.99
CA SER A 144 -1.27 25.08 -11.06
C SER A 144 -1.56 24.66 -9.62
N GLY A 145 -0.57 24.05 -8.95
CA GLY A 145 -0.71 23.48 -7.60
C GLY A 145 -1.16 22.02 -7.56
N GLY A 146 -1.04 21.27 -8.66
CA GLY A 146 -1.36 19.84 -8.69
C GLY A 146 -0.56 19.01 -7.68
N ASN A 147 -1.24 18.08 -7.01
CA ASN A 147 -0.67 17.30 -5.91
C ASN A 147 0.31 16.23 -6.42
N LEU A 148 1.59 16.34 -6.03
CA LEU A 148 2.60 15.36 -6.41
C LEU A 148 2.44 14.03 -5.68
N ALA A 149 1.79 14.01 -4.50
CA ALA A 149 1.47 12.78 -3.78
C ALA A 149 0.52 11.89 -4.60
N ASP A 150 -0.58 12.47 -5.10
CA ASP A 150 -1.52 11.77 -5.99
C ASP A 150 -0.80 11.21 -7.23
N VAL A 151 0.09 12.00 -7.85
CA VAL A 151 0.87 11.57 -9.02
C VAL A 151 1.73 10.34 -8.69
N ARG A 152 2.39 10.30 -7.53
CA ARG A 152 3.19 9.14 -7.09
C ARG A 152 2.33 7.93 -6.73
N ALA A 153 1.21 8.13 -6.04
CA ALA A 153 0.25 7.06 -5.72
C ALA A 153 -0.31 6.41 -7.00
N TYR A 154 -0.74 7.22 -7.97
CA TYR A 154 -1.22 6.78 -9.28
C TYR A 154 -0.15 6.02 -10.10
N LEU A 155 1.12 6.42 -10.02
CA LEU A 155 2.23 5.78 -10.73
C LEU A 155 2.71 4.48 -10.04
N SER A 156 2.81 4.45 -8.71
CA SER A 156 3.16 3.25 -7.95
C SER A 156 2.09 2.16 -8.10
N ALA A 157 0.81 2.55 -8.07
CA ALA A 157 -0.29 1.63 -8.39
C ALA A 157 -0.21 1.08 -9.82
N ALA A 158 0.24 1.88 -10.80
CA ALA A 158 0.47 1.38 -12.16
C ALA A 158 1.64 0.36 -12.23
N LEU A 159 2.73 0.57 -11.49
CA LEU A 159 3.82 -0.42 -11.40
C LEU A 159 3.39 -1.71 -10.68
N THR A 160 2.49 -1.60 -9.70
CA THR A 160 1.86 -2.75 -9.04
C THR A 160 0.94 -3.52 -10.00
N ASN A 161 0.05 -2.82 -10.71
CA ASN A 161 -0.80 -3.38 -11.76
C ASN A 161 0.02 -4.14 -12.83
N LYS A 162 1.24 -3.66 -13.14
CA LYS A 162 2.21 -4.35 -14.00
C LYS A 162 2.72 -5.64 -13.37
N ALA A 163 3.10 -5.65 -12.09
CA ALA A 163 3.60 -6.83 -11.40
C ALA A 163 2.55 -7.96 -11.37
N THR A 164 1.34 -7.68 -10.89
CA THR A 164 0.25 -8.66 -10.74
C THR A 164 -0.16 -9.30 -12.07
N CYS A 165 -0.22 -8.52 -13.16
CA CYS A 165 -0.46 -9.08 -14.50
C CYS A 165 0.68 -10.02 -14.96
N LEU A 166 1.94 -9.60 -14.78
CA LEU A 166 3.09 -10.42 -15.20
C LEU A 166 3.20 -11.72 -14.40
N GLU A 167 2.82 -11.72 -13.13
CA GLU A 167 2.69 -12.94 -12.30
C GLU A 167 1.54 -13.84 -12.78
N GLY A 168 0.35 -13.29 -13.04
CA GLY A 168 -0.78 -14.04 -13.60
C GLY A 168 -0.46 -14.67 -14.97
N LEU A 169 0.41 -14.04 -15.76
CA LEU A 169 0.92 -14.58 -17.03
C LEU A 169 2.15 -15.50 -16.86
N ALA A 170 2.79 -15.56 -15.69
CA ALA A 170 4.02 -16.32 -15.47
C ALA A 170 3.82 -17.83 -15.69
N GLY A 171 2.68 -18.40 -15.26
CA GLY A 171 2.33 -19.80 -15.51
C GLY A 171 1.76 -20.10 -16.91
N ALA A 172 1.29 -19.09 -17.64
CA ALA A 172 0.64 -19.25 -18.95
C ALA A 172 1.57 -19.83 -20.03
N ARG A 173 0.99 -20.35 -21.13
CA ARG A 173 1.70 -21.06 -22.21
C ARG A 173 1.22 -20.58 -23.59
N GLY A 174 1.97 -20.90 -24.64
CA GLY A 174 1.62 -20.58 -26.03
C GLY A 174 2.52 -19.53 -26.69
N SER A 175 2.35 -19.38 -28.00
CA SER A 175 3.20 -18.58 -28.89
C SER A 175 3.11 -17.07 -28.67
N LEU A 176 1.99 -16.54 -28.17
CA LEU A 176 1.80 -15.11 -27.95
C LEU A 176 2.40 -14.60 -26.64
N LYS A 177 2.61 -15.47 -25.64
CA LYS A 177 3.08 -15.08 -24.31
C LYS A 177 4.37 -14.26 -24.33
N PRO A 178 5.46 -14.65 -25.04
CA PRO A 178 6.71 -13.88 -25.02
C PRO A 178 6.52 -12.47 -25.57
N SER A 179 5.77 -12.32 -26.67
CA SER A 179 5.46 -11.03 -27.29
C SER A 179 4.57 -10.15 -26.42
N LEU A 180 3.58 -10.74 -25.73
CA LEU A 180 2.72 -10.03 -24.80
C LEU A 180 3.52 -9.52 -23.58
N VAL A 181 4.32 -10.40 -22.95
CA VAL A 181 5.16 -10.05 -21.79
C VAL A 181 6.20 -8.99 -22.15
N ALA A 182 6.85 -9.08 -23.31
CA ALA A 182 7.81 -8.08 -23.76
C ALA A 182 7.15 -6.72 -24.07
N SER A 183 5.98 -6.73 -24.73
CA SER A 183 5.18 -5.51 -24.98
C SER A 183 4.72 -4.86 -23.68
N TRP A 184 4.39 -5.69 -22.68
CA TRP A 184 4.01 -5.23 -21.36
C TRP A 184 5.18 -4.58 -20.63
N ALA A 185 6.32 -5.27 -20.48
CA ALA A 185 7.50 -4.74 -19.82
C ALA A 185 7.93 -3.38 -20.40
N ALA A 186 8.11 -3.30 -21.72
CA ALA A 186 8.50 -2.08 -22.43
C ALA A 186 7.50 -0.92 -22.24
N SER A 187 6.20 -1.22 -22.12
CA SER A 187 5.17 -0.17 -21.94
C SER A 187 5.23 0.52 -20.57
N TYR A 188 5.80 -0.14 -19.55
CA TYR A 188 5.89 0.39 -18.19
C TYR A 188 7.27 0.97 -17.83
N GLU A 189 8.29 0.87 -18.68
CA GLU A 189 9.58 1.55 -18.48
C GLU A 189 9.41 3.07 -18.34
N HIS A 190 8.58 3.66 -19.20
CA HIS A 190 8.21 5.08 -19.11
C HIS A 190 7.42 5.42 -17.83
N VAL A 191 6.73 4.44 -17.21
CA VAL A 191 5.98 4.64 -15.95
C VAL A 191 6.95 4.74 -14.77
N SER A 192 7.91 3.83 -14.67
CA SER A 192 8.97 3.86 -13.64
C SER A 192 9.87 5.10 -13.79
N ASN A 193 10.25 5.47 -15.03
CA ASN A 193 10.94 6.74 -15.28
C ASN A 193 10.10 7.96 -14.87
N SER A 194 8.79 7.97 -15.14
CA SER A 194 7.90 9.05 -14.70
C SER A 194 7.85 9.14 -13.17
N LEU A 195 7.75 8.00 -12.48
CA LEU A 195 7.74 7.94 -11.01
C LEU A 195 9.04 8.49 -10.44
N SER A 196 10.19 8.03 -10.94
CA SER A 196 11.52 8.50 -10.49
C SER A 196 11.73 10.00 -10.71
N LEU A 197 11.27 10.55 -11.84
CA LEU A 197 11.32 12.00 -12.12
C LEU A 197 10.36 12.83 -11.23
N VAL A 198 9.26 12.25 -10.75
CA VAL A 198 8.35 12.91 -9.78
C VAL A 198 8.84 12.73 -8.34
N ALA A 199 9.44 11.60 -7.99
CA ALA A 199 10.09 11.37 -6.70
C ALA A 199 11.20 12.42 -6.48
N SER A 200 12.16 12.48 -7.40
CA SER A 200 13.29 13.44 -7.38
C SER A 200 12.90 14.92 -7.57
N SER A 201 11.63 15.23 -7.85
CA SER A 201 11.13 16.61 -7.93
C SER A 201 10.78 17.23 -6.57
N GLY A 202 10.64 16.41 -5.51
CA GLY A 202 10.27 16.86 -4.18
C GLY A 202 11.42 16.73 -3.18
N SER A 203 11.86 17.85 -2.61
CA SER A 203 12.59 17.81 -1.33
C SER A 203 11.66 17.34 -0.21
N PRO A 204 12.17 16.70 0.86
CA PRO A 204 11.38 16.49 2.07
C PRO A 204 10.84 17.82 2.60
N ARG A 205 9.56 17.85 3.01
CA ARG A 205 9.01 19.01 3.71
C ARG A 205 9.74 19.17 5.05
N PRO A 206 10.02 20.38 5.53
CA PRO A 206 10.49 20.56 6.89
C PRO A 206 9.41 20.02 7.84
N GLY A 207 9.81 19.26 8.87
CA GLY A 207 8.93 18.72 9.92
C GLY A 207 8.22 19.85 10.69
N GLY A 208 7.16 20.37 10.09
CA GLY A 208 6.38 21.48 10.61
C GLY A 208 5.44 20.96 11.67
N ASN A 209 5.95 20.83 12.90
CA ASN A 209 5.31 20.22 14.07
C ASN A 209 4.00 20.96 14.45
N ARG A 210 2.95 20.73 13.65
CA ARG A 210 1.61 21.28 13.77
C ARG A 210 0.85 20.49 14.82
N ARG A 211 1.28 20.62 16.07
CA ARG A 211 0.42 20.37 17.22
C ARG A 211 -0.80 21.29 17.14
N ARG A 212 -1.84 20.85 16.44
CA ARG A 212 -3.21 21.31 16.64
C ARG A 212 -3.55 20.97 18.09
N LEU A 213 -3.35 21.95 18.98
CA LEU A 213 -3.91 21.91 20.33
C LEU A 213 -5.39 21.53 20.20
N LEU A 214 -5.79 20.46 20.91
CA LEU A 214 -7.15 19.93 20.89
C LEU A 214 -8.16 21.04 21.19
N SER A 215 -8.78 21.57 20.14
CA SER A 215 -9.83 22.57 20.25
C SER A 215 -11.12 21.87 20.68
N SER A 216 -11.24 21.66 21.98
CA SER A 216 -12.45 21.13 22.63
C SER A 216 -13.67 21.99 22.27
N GLY A 217 -14.44 21.52 21.29
CA GLY A 217 -15.58 22.23 20.70
C GLY A 217 -15.46 22.39 19.19
N GLY A 218 -15.85 21.34 18.44
CA GLY A 218 -15.79 21.37 16.97
C GLY A 218 -16.10 20.07 16.24
N GLY A 219 -16.82 19.10 16.84
CA GLY A 219 -17.18 17.83 16.20
C GLY A 219 -18.24 17.98 15.10
N GLY A 220 -17.88 18.64 14.00
CA GLY A 220 -18.76 18.94 12.88
C GLY A 220 -18.30 18.25 11.60
N PHE A 221 -19.09 17.28 11.13
CA PHE A 221 -18.88 16.61 9.84
C PHE A 221 -18.79 17.62 8.66
N PRO A 222 -18.11 17.24 7.55
CA PRO A 222 -18.02 18.03 6.32
C PRO A 222 -19.35 18.60 5.82
N ALA A 223 -19.29 19.74 5.14
CA ALA A 223 -20.48 20.47 4.69
C ALA A 223 -21.39 19.69 3.74
N TRP A 224 -20.86 18.69 3.02
CA TRP A 224 -21.62 17.82 2.11
C TRP A 224 -22.26 16.59 2.79
N VAL A 225 -21.94 16.29 4.06
CA VAL A 225 -22.65 15.25 4.84
C VAL A 225 -23.88 15.91 5.49
N SER A 226 -25.10 15.57 5.05
CA SER A 226 -26.31 16.21 5.58
C SER A 226 -26.57 15.81 7.04
N GLN A 227 -27.37 16.58 7.80
CA GLN A 227 -27.69 16.19 9.19
C GLN A 227 -28.44 14.85 9.30
N ARG A 228 -29.03 14.34 8.21
CA ARG A 228 -29.63 13.00 8.16
C ARG A 228 -28.56 11.93 8.06
N ASP A 229 -27.61 12.11 7.14
CA ASP A 229 -26.50 11.17 6.92
C ASP A 229 -25.55 11.13 8.13
N ARG A 230 -25.36 12.25 8.82
CA ARG A 230 -24.65 12.32 10.11
C ARG A 230 -25.25 11.37 11.15
N ARG A 231 -26.59 11.26 11.20
CA ARG A 231 -27.31 10.34 12.08
C ARG A 231 -27.20 8.90 11.59
N LEU A 232 -27.43 8.64 10.30
CA LEU A 232 -27.21 7.30 9.71
C LEU A 232 -25.78 6.77 9.91
N LEU A 233 -24.79 7.66 10.02
CA LEU A 233 -23.41 7.34 10.36
C LEU A 233 -23.11 7.28 11.87
N GLN A 234 -24.07 7.54 12.76
CA GLN A 234 -23.89 7.59 14.22
C GLN A 234 -24.89 6.79 15.07
N SER A 235 -26.06 6.43 14.54
CA SER A 235 -27.07 5.62 15.23
C SER A 235 -27.27 4.29 14.53
N GLY A 236 -26.95 3.20 15.22
CA GLY A 236 -27.71 1.96 15.07
C GLY A 236 -29.03 2.10 15.82
N ASP A 237 -30.11 1.62 15.19
CA ASP A 237 -31.49 1.50 15.66
C ASP A 237 -32.26 2.79 16.04
N ASP A 238 -33.60 2.69 15.87
CA ASP A 238 -34.71 3.57 16.26
C ASP A 238 -34.62 5.08 15.87
N ASP A 239 -35.58 5.72 15.18
CA ASP A 239 -37.03 5.51 15.10
C ASP A 239 -37.61 5.92 13.72
N ASP A 240 -38.86 5.50 13.45
CA ASP A 240 -39.70 5.93 12.32
C ASP A 240 -40.60 7.13 12.72
N ASP A 241 -40.51 8.25 11.99
CA ASP A 241 -41.53 9.32 12.04
C ASP A 241 -41.66 10.04 10.69
N GLY A 242 -42.89 10.36 10.32
CA GLY A 242 -43.26 10.80 8.97
C GLY A 242 -43.43 12.32 8.82
N GLY A 243 -42.89 12.89 7.74
CA GLY A 243 -43.07 14.30 7.40
C GLY A 243 -43.09 14.54 5.90
N ASP A 244 -44.25 14.92 5.37
CA ASP A 244 -44.45 15.21 3.94
C ASP A 244 -43.84 16.57 3.52
N GLY A 245 -43.10 16.56 2.40
CA GLY A 245 -43.18 17.60 1.38
C GLY A 245 -42.33 18.87 1.50
N ASP A 246 -41.26 18.93 0.71
CA ASP A 246 -41.00 20.07 -0.19
C ASP A 246 -40.34 19.58 -1.50
N ASP A 247 -40.55 20.29 -2.61
CA ASP A 247 -40.05 19.93 -3.95
C ASP A 247 -38.84 20.80 -4.32
N GLY A 248 -37.64 20.35 -3.95
CA GLY A 248 -36.45 21.19 -3.99
C GLY A 248 -35.13 20.42 -4.11
N GLY A 249 -34.84 19.89 -5.31
CA GLY A 249 -33.49 19.52 -5.76
C GLY A 249 -32.71 18.62 -4.80
N ASP A 250 -33.04 17.32 -4.81
CA ASP A 250 -32.48 16.33 -3.88
C ASP A 250 -30.97 16.11 -4.06
N ASP A 251 -30.19 16.85 -3.27
CA ASP A 251 -28.72 16.81 -3.18
C ASP A 251 -28.26 15.82 -2.07
N SER A 252 -29.07 14.79 -1.76
CA SER A 252 -28.77 13.78 -0.75
C SER A 252 -28.04 12.56 -1.34
N PRO A 253 -27.19 11.86 -0.56
CA PRO A 253 -26.49 10.67 -1.05
C PRO A 253 -27.49 9.54 -1.33
N ALA A 254 -27.26 8.78 -2.40
CA ALA A 254 -28.15 7.69 -2.79
C ALA A 254 -28.09 6.55 -1.76
N VAL A 255 -29.06 6.49 -0.84
CA VAL A 255 -29.19 5.42 0.16
C VAL A 255 -30.01 4.26 -0.40
N VAL A 256 -29.46 3.04 -0.34
CA VAL A 256 -30.13 1.79 -0.69
C VAL A 256 -29.90 0.72 0.38
N THR A 257 -30.91 -0.11 0.61
CA THR A 257 -30.87 -1.21 1.59
C THR A 257 -30.79 -2.56 0.87
N VAL A 258 -29.91 -3.43 1.33
CA VAL A 258 -29.80 -4.84 0.94
C VAL A 258 -30.29 -5.69 2.11
N ALA A 259 -31.20 -6.64 1.86
CA ALA A 259 -31.65 -7.59 2.86
C ALA A 259 -31.96 -8.96 2.24
N ALA A 260 -31.29 -10.00 2.74
CA ALA A 260 -31.43 -11.37 2.22
C ALA A 260 -32.85 -11.97 2.37
N ASP A 261 -33.69 -11.40 3.23
CA ASP A 261 -35.10 -11.79 3.44
C ASP A 261 -36.09 -11.11 2.46
N GLY A 262 -35.63 -10.14 1.67
CA GLY A 262 -36.45 -9.36 0.74
C GLY A 262 -37.13 -8.13 1.34
N THR A 263 -36.76 -7.69 2.56
CA THR A 263 -37.27 -6.43 3.16
C THR A 263 -36.56 -5.16 2.66
N GLY A 264 -35.40 -5.31 2.00
CA GLY A 264 -34.63 -4.21 1.42
C GLY A 264 -35.04 -3.83 -0.01
N ASN A 265 -34.30 -2.91 -0.62
CA ASN A 265 -34.43 -2.57 -2.04
C ASN A 265 -33.86 -3.67 -2.95
N PHE A 266 -32.86 -4.42 -2.45
CA PHE A 266 -32.19 -5.53 -3.14
C PHE A 266 -32.02 -6.72 -2.19
N THR A 267 -31.86 -7.92 -2.74
CA THR A 267 -31.55 -9.12 -1.94
C THR A 267 -30.06 -9.47 -1.95
N THR A 268 -29.31 -8.98 -2.93
CA THR A 268 -27.85 -9.13 -3.01
C THR A 268 -27.13 -7.78 -3.03
N ILE A 269 -25.86 -7.78 -2.60
CA ILE A 269 -24.99 -6.61 -2.60
C ILE A 269 -24.56 -6.30 -4.04
N GLY A 270 -24.31 -7.32 -4.86
CA GLY A 270 -24.01 -7.17 -6.29
C GLY A 270 -25.08 -6.39 -7.07
N GLU A 271 -26.38 -6.56 -6.75
CA GLU A 271 -27.46 -5.78 -7.36
C GLU A 271 -27.42 -4.30 -6.96
N ALA A 272 -27.19 -4.00 -5.68
CA ALA A 272 -27.05 -2.61 -5.20
C ALA A 272 -25.84 -1.90 -5.84
N ILE A 273 -24.69 -2.60 -5.96
CA ILE A 273 -23.51 -2.10 -6.68
C ILE A 273 -23.83 -1.92 -8.16
N ALA A 274 -24.58 -2.82 -8.80
CA ALA A 274 -24.98 -2.70 -10.19
C ALA A 274 -25.90 -1.48 -10.43
N PHE A 275 -26.80 -1.18 -9.49
CA PHE A 275 -27.71 -0.03 -9.52
C PHE A 275 -27.00 1.34 -9.37
N ALA A 276 -25.96 1.43 -8.54
CA ALA A 276 -25.27 2.69 -8.22
C ALA A 276 -24.80 3.49 -9.47
N PRO A 277 -24.82 4.84 -9.46
CA PRO A 277 -24.40 5.66 -10.60
C PRO A 277 -22.93 5.44 -11.03
N ASN A 278 -22.69 5.31 -12.34
CA ASN A 278 -21.34 5.15 -12.90
C ASN A 278 -20.59 6.49 -12.93
N ASN A 279 -19.37 6.52 -12.39
CA ASN A 279 -18.49 7.69 -12.29
C ASN A 279 -19.10 8.87 -11.49
N SER A 280 -19.92 8.55 -10.48
CA SER A 280 -20.50 9.52 -9.55
C SER A 280 -19.45 10.38 -8.83
N ALA A 281 -19.71 11.67 -8.65
CA ALA A 281 -18.98 12.48 -7.67
C ALA A 281 -19.45 12.18 -6.24
N ASP A 282 -20.73 11.81 -6.12
CA ASP A 282 -21.49 11.73 -4.88
C ASP A 282 -21.49 10.29 -4.35
N ARG A 283 -21.65 10.14 -3.02
CA ARG A 283 -21.62 8.82 -2.37
C ARG A 283 -22.92 8.05 -2.60
N THR A 284 -22.78 6.74 -2.81
CA THR A 284 -23.90 5.78 -2.73
C THR A 284 -23.71 4.96 -1.47
N ILE A 285 -24.69 5.01 -0.56
CA ILE A 285 -24.66 4.32 0.73
C ILE A 285 -25.49 3.04 0.59
N VAL A 286 -24.84 1.90 0.78
CA VAL A 286 -25.45 0.57 0.76
C VAL A 286 -25.48 0.07 2.19
N MET A 287 -26.65 0.18 2.83
CA MET A 287 -26.93 -0.48 4.11
C MET A 287 -27.21 -1.96 3.84
N VAL A 288 -26.59 -2.85 4.62
CA VAL A 288 -26.68 -4.30 4.46
C VAL A 288 -27.20 -4.88 5.77
N ARG A 289 -28.42 -5.41 5.75
CA ARG A 289 -29.04 -6.05 6.93
C ARG A 289 -28.24 -7.27 7.38
N ALA A 290 -28.33 -7.58 8.67
CA ALA A 290 -27.79 -8.80 9.27
C ALA A 290 -28.15 -10.06 8.46
N GLY A 291 -27.15 -10.90 8.20
CA GLY A 291 -27.28 -12.05 7.31
C GLY A 291 -25.94 -12.50 6.74
N VAL A 292 -25.95 -13.68 6.10
CA VAL A 292 -24.80 -14.23 5.37
C VAL A 292 -25.09 -14.15 3.87
N TYR A 293 -24.32 -13.33 3.17
CA TYR A 293 -24.41 -13.09 1.74
C TYR A 293 -23.35 -13.94 1.03
N GLU A 294 -23.74 -15.11 0.51
CA GLU A 294 -22.84 -16.03 -0.18
C GLU A 294 -22.63 -15.62 -1.65
N GLU A 295 -21.95 -14.49 -1.85
CA GLU A 295 -21.67 -13.89 -3.15
C GLU A 295 -20.20 -13.40 -3.29
N ASN A 296 -19.72 -13.28 -4.53
CA ASN A 296 -18.45 -12.62 -4.85
C ASN A 296 -18.75 -11.22 -5.40
N VAL A 297 -18.55 -10.18 -4.59
CA VAL A 297 -18.85 -8.79 -4.95
C VAL A 297 -17.66 -8.15 -5.68
N GLU A 298 -17.91 -7.48 -6.80
CA GLU A 298 -16.91 -6.67 -7.50
C GLU A 298 -17.41 -5.21 -7.63
N ILE A 299 -16.62 -4.27 -7.09
CA ILE A 299 -16.86 -2.83 -7.17
C ILE A 299 -15.84 -2.25 -8.15
N PRO A 300 -16.17 -2.19 -9.46
CA PRO A 300 -15.21 -1.84 -10.50
C PRO A 300 -14.82 -0.35 -10.45
N SER A 301 -13.74 0.02 -11.14
CA SER A 301 -13.16 1.38 -11.09
C SER A 301 -14.04 2.50 -11.65
N TYR A 302 -15.15 2.17 -12.30
CA TYR A 302 -16.19 3.12 -12.73
C TYR A 302 -17.36 3.26 -11.72
N LYS A 303 -17.28 2.61 -10.55
CA LYS A 303 -18.19 2.74 -9.41
C LYS A 303 -17.45 3.35 -8.20
N PRO A 304 -17.06 4.64 -8.26
CA PRO A 304 -16.42 5.32 -7.12
C PRO A 304 -17.41 5.56 -5.98
N ASN A 305 -16.90 5.98 -4.82
CA ASN A 305 -17.66 6.58 -3.72
C ASN A 305 -18.77 5.71 -3.09
N ILE A 306 -18.70 4.39 -3.31
CA ILE A 306 -19.54 3.40 -2.61
C ILE A 306 -19.18 3.36 -1.12
N VAL A 307 -20.20 3.33 -0.27
CA VAL A 307 -20.09 3.06 1.17
C VAL A 307 -20.89 1.80 1.48
N LEU A 308 -20.26 0.79 2.11
CA LEU A 308 -20.98 -0.35 2.71
C LEU A 308 -21.12 -0.12 4.22
N ILE A 309 -22.33 -0.32 4.75
CA ILE A 309 -22.62 -0.26 6.18
C ILE A 309 -23.41 -1.52 6.56
N GLY A 310 -22.84 -2.39 7.40
CA GLY A 310 -23.60 -3.50 7.98
C GLY A 310 -24.34 -3.11 9.26
N GLU A 311 -25.13 -4.04 9.81
CA GLU A 311 -25.77 -3.89 11.13
C GLU A 311 -24.89 -4.38 12.30
N GLY A 312 -23.63 -4.71 12.02
CA GLY A 312 -22.67 -5.30 12.96
C GLY A 312 -21.82 -6.34 12.25
N SER A 313 -20.50 -6.31 12.48
CA SER A 313 -19.55 -7.17 11.75
C SER A 313 -19.59 -8.63 12.19
N ASP A 314 -20.18 -8.94 13.34
CA ASP A 314 -20.49 -10.30 13.80
C ASP A 314 -21.76 -10.88 13.15
N VAL A 315 -22.71 -10.04 12.74
CA VAL A 315 -24.01 -10.44 12.17
C VAL A 315 -24.15 -10.24 10.66
N THR A 316 -23.36 -9.33 10.05
CA THR A 316 -23.42 -9.00 8.61
C THR A 316 -22.17 -9.55 7.91
N VAL A 317 -22.30 -10.61 7.11
CA VAL A 317 -21.14 -11.35 6.56
C VAL A 317 -21.25 -11.54 5.06
N ILE A 318 -20.27 -11.06 4.30
CA ILE A 318 -20.09 -11.39 2.87
C ILE A 318 -19.11 -12.56 2.77
N ARG A 319 -19.54 -13.67 2.14
CA ARG A 319 -18.83 -14.95 2.17
C ARG A 319 -18.57 -15.52 0.78
N GLY A 320 -17.33 -15.90 0.53
CA GLY A 320 -16.91 -16.61 -0.68
C GLY A 320 -15.96 -17.77 -0.37
N SER A 321 -15.55 -18.50 -1.41
CA SER A 321 -14.70 -19.70 -1.30
C SER A 321 -13.76 -19.92 -2.49
N ARG A 322 -13.54 -18.89 -3.32
CA ARG A 322 -12.62 -18.97 -4.46
C ARG A 322 -11.18 -19.06 -3.97
N SER A 323 -10.37 -19.85 -4.66
CA SER A 323 -8.96 -20.07 -4.28
C SER A 323 -8.08 -20.40 -5.50
N VAL A 324 -6.77 -20.28 -5.32
CA VAL A 324 -5.78 -20.78 -6.28
C VAL A 324 -5.84 -22.31 -6.42
N GLY A 325 -6.18 -23.04 -5.35
CA GLY A 325 -6.48 -24.48 -5.37
C GLY A 325 -7.71 -24.87 -6.20
N ASP A 326 -8.57 -23.91 -6.55
CA ASP A 326 -9.69 -24.05 -7.49
C ASP A 326 -9.42 -23.37 -8.85
N GLU A 327 -8.13 -23.21 -9.16
CA GLU A 327 -7.58 -22.65 -10.40
C GLU A 327 -7.88 -21.15 -10.63
N TRP A 328 -8.36 -20.39 -9.65
CA TRP A 328 -8.45 -18.93 -9.78
C TRP A 328 -7.05 -18.28 -9.68
N THR A 329 -6.90 -17.05 -10.17
CA THR A 329 -5.77 -16.20 -9.77
C THR A 329 -5.97 -15.71 -8.34
N THR A 330 -4.90 -15.40 -7.60
CA THR A 330 -5.01 -14.74 -6.28
C THR A 330 -5.89 -13.48 -6.39
N PHE A 331 -5.71 -12.70 -7.45
CA PHE A 331 -6.49 -11.48 -7.72
C PHE A 331 -8.00 -11.73 -7.87
N ARG A 332 -8.44 -12.84 -8.50
CA ARG A 332 -9.88 -13.21 -8.61
C ARG A 332 -10.39 -14.17 -7.52
N SER A 333 -9.53 -14.60 -6.60
CA SER A 333 -9.94 -15.37 -5.42
C SER A 333 -10.71 -14.53 -4.39
N ALA A 334 -10.65 -13.20 -4.50
CA ALA A 334 -11.32 -12.26 -3.61
C ALA A 334 -12.83 -12.51 -3.46
N THR A 335 -13.31 -12.54 -2.21
CA THR A 335 -14.74 -12.51 -1.89
C THR A 335 -15.32 -11.13 -2.20
N VAL A 336 -14.65 -10.07 -1.77
CA VAL A 336 -14.96 -8.69 -2.19
C VAL A 336 -13.76 -8.05 -2.86
N ALA A 337 -13.98 -7.51 -4.07
CA ALA A 337 -12.96 -6.93 -4.94
C ALA A 337 -13.26 -5.45 -5.22
N VAL A 338 -12.48 -4.54 -4.61
CA VAL A 338 -12.70 -3.09 -4.68
C VAL A 338 -11.68 -2.43 -5.62
N SER A 339 -12.19 -1.70 -6.61
CA SER A 339 -11.42 -0.90 -7.57
C SER A 339 -11.92 0.55 -7.71
N GLY A 340 -13.10 0.88 -7.14
CA GLY A 340 -13.66 2.23 -7.13
C GLY A 340 -13.03 3.11 -6.04
N GLN A 341 -12.46 4.26 -6.42
CA GLN A 341 -11.89 5.26 -5.51
C GLN A 341 -12.91 5.74 -4.47
N GLY A 342 -12.44 6.09 -3.26
CA GLY A 342 -13.27 6.68 -2.20
C GLY A 342 -14.17 5.68 -1.46
N PHE A 343 -13.92 4.38 -1.65
CA PHE A 343 -14.67 3.29 -1.03
C PHE A 343 -14.59 3.31 0.49
N LEU A 344 -15.73 3.16 1.16
CA LEU A 344 -15.79 2.98 2.61
C LEU A 344 -16.51 1.67 2.97
N ALA A 345 -16.06 1.03 4.04
CA ALA A 345 -16.77 -0.09 4.65
C ALA A 345 -16.79 0.04 6.18
N ARG A 346 -17.94 -0.25 6.79
CA ARG A 346 -18.08 -0.33 8.25
C ARG A 346 -19.06 -1.42 8.69
N ASP A 347 -18.85 -1.92 9.91
CA ASP A 347 -19.74 -2.84 10.63
C ASP A 347 -20.11 -4.11 9.84
N ILE A 348 -19.16 -4.65 9.06
CA ILE A 348 -19.37 -5.78 8.15
C ILE A 348 -18.17 -6.73 8.11
N ALA A 349 -18.42 -8.02 7.94
CA ALA A 349 -17.39 -9.04 7.74
C ALA A 349 -17.18 -9.40 6.26
N PHE A 350 -15.91 -9.58 5.89
CA PHE A 350 -15.48 -10.13 4.61
C PHE A 350 -14.78 -11.48 4.87
N GLN A 351 -15.32 -12.58 4.34
CA GLN A 351 -14.87 -13.93 4.68
C GLN A 351 -14.57 -14.80 3.45
N ASN A 352 -13.39 -15.45 3.42
CA ASN A 352 -13.10 -16.54 2.47
C ASN A 352 -12.94 -17.89 3.20
N ILE A 353 -13.92 -18.79 3.00
CA ILE A 353 -14.00 -20.09 3.68
C ILE A 353 -13.31 -21.24 2.94
N ALA A 354 -12.47 -20.97 1.94
CA ALA A 354 -11.77 -22.03 1.19
C ALA A 354 -10.88 -22.94 2.07
N GLY A 355 -10.30 -22.39 3.14
CA GLY A 355 -9.48 -23.13 4.11
C GLY A 355 -7.99 -23.27 3.72
N PRO A 356 -7.10 -23.61 4.66
CA PRO A 356 -5.65 -23.50 4.48
C PRO A 356 -5.06 -24.56 3.53
N ALA A 357 -5.83 -25.58 3.16
CA ALA A 357 -5.45 -26.58 2.16
C ALA A 357 -5.67 -26.13 0.70
N LYS A 358 -6.25 -24.95 0.48
CA LYS A 358 -6.56 -24.40 -0.86
C LYS A 358 -5.53 -23.39 -1.38
N GLY A 359 -4.47 -23.12 -0.61
CA GLY A 359 -3.50 -22.06 -0.93
C GLY A 359 -4.14 -20.68 -0.80
N GLN A 360 -3.74 -19.76 -1.68
CA GLN A 360 -4.19 -18.37 -1.69
C GLN A 360 -5.71 -18.26 -1.88
N ALA A 361 -6.38 -17.58 -0.95
CA ALA A 361 -7.83 -17.44 -0.92
C ALA A 361 -8.26 -16.12 -0.26
N VAL A 362 -8.32 -15.05 -1.07
CA VAL A 362 -8.53 -13.68 -0.58
C VAL A 362 -9.97 -13.47 -0.09
N ALA A 363 -10.11 -12.85 1.09
CA ALA A 363 -11.40 -12.36 1.60
C ALA A 363 -11.70 -10.97 1.02
N LEU A 364 -10.82 -9.99 1.25
CA LEU A 364 -10.96 -8.63 0.75
C LEU A 364 -9.74 -8.24 -0.09
N ARG A 365 -9.97 -7.74 -1.31
CA ARG A 365 -8.96 -7.04 -2.13
C ARG A 365 -9.36 -5.59 -2.32
N ILE A 366 -8.41 -4.67 -2.09
CA ILE A 366 -8.56 -3.26 -2.46
C ILE A 366 -7.39 -2.81 -3.36
N ASN A 367 -7.75 -2.34 -4.55
CA ASN A 367 -6.89 -1.60 -5.48
C ASN A 367 -7.59 -0.28 -5.87
N ALA A 368 -8.07 0.43 -4.85
CA ALA A 368 -8.73 1.72 -4.92
C ALA A 368 -7.99 2.72 -4.04
N ASP A 369 -7.91 3.97 -4.50
CA ASP A 369 -7.32 5.07 -3.74
C ASP A 369 -8.32 5.67 -2.76
N GLN A 370 -7.82 6.22 -1.66
CA GLN A 370 -8.62 6.86 -0.60
C GLN A 370 -9.72 5.92 -0.06
N ALA A 371 -9.37 4.65 0.16
CA ALA A 371 -10.27 3.65 0.72
C ALA A 371 -10.08 3.52 2.25
N ALA A 372 -11.16 3.56 3.03
CA ALA A 372 -11.09 3.38 4.48
C ALA A 372 -12.08 2.33 5.02
N ILE A 373 -11.66 1.61 6.04
CA ILE A 373 -12.37 0.46 6.62
C ILE A 373 -12.39 0.60 8.14
N TYR A 374 -13.54 0.43 8.79
CA TYR A 374 -13.72 0.68 10.23
C TYR A 374 -14.66 -0.35 10.90
N HIS A 375 -14.29 -0.93 12.05
CA HIS A 375 -15.10 -1.94 12.76
C HIS A 375 -15.49 -3.17 11.91
N CYS A 376 -14.68 -3.50 10.90
CA CYS A 376 -14.89 -4.65 10.02
C CYS A 376 -14.08 -5.87 10.44
N ILE A 377 -14.57 -7.06 10.07
CA ILE A 377 -13.83 -8.32 10.18
C ILE A 377 -13.31 -8.73 8.80
N ILE A 378 -12.06 -9.16 8.70
CA ILE A 378 -11.49 -9.77 7.50
C ILE A 378 -10.96 -11.16 7.86
N ASP A 379 -11.69 -12.21 7.46
CA ASP A 379 -11.39 -13.60 7.85
C ASP A 379 -11.03 -14.50 6.65
N GLY A 380 -9.82 -15.07 6.68
CA GLY A 380 -9.36 -16.02 5.67
C GLY A 380 -8.36 -17.03 6.25
N TYR A 381 -7.41 -17.45 5.42
CA TYR A 381 -6.25 -18.25 5.86
C TYR A 381 -4.99 -17.70 5.19
N GLN A 382 -4.57 -18.30 4.08
CA GLN A 382 -3.49 -17.75 3.27
C GLN A 382 -4.01 -16.61 2.37
N ASP A 383 -3.26 -15.53 2.25
CA ASP A 383 -3.55 -14.36 1.41
C ASP A 383 -4.91 -13.68 1.77
N ALA A 384 -5.27 -13.60 3.06
CA ALA A 384 -6.62 -13.16 3.47
C ALA A 384 -6.99 -11.71 3.05
N LEU A 385 -6.09 -10.75 3.25
CA LEU A 385 -6.30 -9.32 2.94
C LEU A 385 -5.29 -8.83 1.90
N TYR A 386 -5.76 -8.58 0.67
CA TYR A 386 -4.95 -8.06 -0.42
C TYR A 386 -5.03 -6.52 -0.47
N VAL A 387 -4.13 -5.87 0.28
CA VAL A 387 -3.84 -4.42 0.21
C VAL A 387 -3.06 -4.10 -1.06
N HIS A 388 -3.70 -4.31 -2.21
CA HIS A 388 -3.04 -4.39 -3.51
C HIS A 388 -2.31 -3.09 -3.88
N SER A 389 -3.01 -1.95 -3.97
CA SER A 389 -2.39 -0.68 -4.40
C SER A 389 -3.17 0.57 -3.96
N PHE A 390 -2.55 1.76 -4.15
CA PHE A 390 -3.03 3.09 -3.74
C PHE A 390 -3.06 3.32 -2.20
N ARG A 391 -3.61 4.46 -1.74
CA ARG A 391 -3.69 4.82 -0.30
C ARG A 391 -4.90 4.15 0.37
N GLN A 392 -4.67 3.52 1.51
CA GLN A 392 -5.70 2.78 2.26
C GLN A 392 -5.56 2.97 3.78
N PHE A 393 -6.67 2.91 4.51
CA PHE A 393 -6.70 3.06 5.97
C PHE A 393 -7.64 2.05 6.63
N TYR A 394 -7.17 1.35 7.66
CA TYR A 394 -7.94 0.34 8.40
C TYR A 394 -7.92 0.70 9.88
N ARG A 395 -9.09 0.86 10.49
CA ARG A 395 -9.24 1.28 11.88
C ARG A 395 -10.07 0.28 12.68
N GLU A 396 -9.55 -0.16 13.82
CA GLU A 396 -10.29 -1.00 14.79
C GLU A 396 -10.98 -2.20 14.10
N CYS A 397 -10.24 -2.87 13.22
CA CYS A 397 -10.69 -4.05 12.47
C CYS A 397 -10.02 -5.32 13.01
N ASP A 398 -10.73 -6.46 12.91
CA ASP A 398 -10.17 -7.77 13.26
C ASP A 398 -9.76 -8.52 11.99
N ILE A 399 -8.48 -8.88 11.87
CA ILE A 399 -7.89 -9.45 10.65
C ILE A 399 -7.31 -10.83 10.98
N TYR A 400 -7.88 -11.88 10.39
CA TYR A 400 -7.56 -13.27 10.70
C TYR A 400 -6.96 -13.99 9.48
N GLY A 401 -5.81 -14.64 9.67
CA GLY A 401 -5.19 -15.47 8.63
C GLY A 401 -3.98 -16.27 9.11
N THR A 402 -3.21 -16.82 8.17
CA THR A 402 -2.06 -17.69 8.46
C THR A 402 -0.79 -17.25 7.72
N ILE A 403 -0.76 -17.40 6.39
CA ILE A 403 0.41 -17.13 5.54
C ILE A 403 0.12 -15.88 4.71
N ASP A 404 1.05 -14.93 4.71
CA ASP A 404 1.02 -13.71 3.90
C ASP A 404 -0.33 -12.97 4.00
N PHE A 405 -0.95 -12.98 5.18
CA PHE A 405 -2.38 -12.70 5.28
C PHE A 405 -2.74 -11.21 5.24
N ILE A 406 -1.74 -10.33 5.29
CA ILE A 406 -1.81 -8.92 4.86
C ILE A 406 -0.71 -8.70 3.81
N PHE A 407 -1.07 -8.56 2.54
CA PHE A 407 -0.09 -8.56 1.44
C PHE A 407 -0.44 -7.60 0.30
N GLY A 408 0.57 -7.15 -0.43
CA GLY A 408 0.43 -6.22 -1.56
C GLY A 408 1.37 -5.00 -1.50
N ASN A 409 1.05 -3.98 -2.30
CA ASN A 409 1.87 -2.79 -2.51
C ASN A 409 1.05 -1.49 -2.42
N ALA A 410 0.02 -1.46 -1.57
CA ALA A 410 -0.61 -0.22 -1.13
C ALA A 410 0.35 0.65 -0.30
N ALA A 411 -0.01 1.93 -0.13
CA ALA A 411 0.42 2.74 0.99
C ALA A 411 -0.69 2.63 2.05
N VAL A 412 -0.49 1.79 3.07
CA VAL A 412 -1.56 1.41 3.99
C VAL A 412 -1.17 1.53 5.45
N ILE A 413 -2.10 2.04 6.25
CA ILE A 413 -2.01 2.10 7.72
C ILE A 413 -3.12 1.27 8.34
N PHE A 414 -2.76 0.48 9.35
CA PHE A 414 -3.66 -0.19 10.29
C PHE A 414 -3.52 0.50 11.65
N GLN A 415 -4.63 0.94 12.26
CA GLN A 415 -4.67 1.57 13.58
C GLN A 415 -5.69 0.89 14.50
N GLY A 416 -5.28 0.53 15.72
CA GLY A 416 -6.20 -0.05 16.72
C GLY A 416 -6.74 -1.44 16.37
N CYS A 417 -6.20 -2.10 15.33
CA CYS A 417 -6.67 -3.38 14.81
C CYS A 417 -6.17 -4.58 15.64
N ASN A 418 -6.98 -5.64 15.71
CA ASN A 418 -6.48 -6.95 16.14
C ASN A 418 -6.05 -7.75 14.92
N ILE A 419 -4.80 -8.21 14.90
CA ILE A 419 -4.21 -8.96 13.79
C ILE A 419 -3.89 -10.35 14.35
N VAL A 420 -4.74 -11.31 14.02
CA VAL A 420 -4.86 -12.58 14.73
C VAL A 420 -4.37 -13.73 13.85
N ALA A 421 -3.24 -14.29 14.22
CA ALA A 421 -2.69 -15.47 13.56
C ALA A 421 -3.51 -16.71 13.93
N LYS A 422 -4.15 -17.32 12.93
CA LYS A 422 -4.88 -18.58 13.03
C LYS A 422 -3.90 -19.75 13.07
N LYS A 423 -4.41 -20.94 13.35
CA LYS A 423 -3.64 -22.19 13.22
C LYS A 423 -3.49 -22.60 11.74
N PRO A 424 -2.27 -22.78 11.23
CA PRO A 424 -2.04 -23.23 9.85
C PRO A 424 -2.07 -24.77 9.76
N LEU A 425 -1.77 -25.32 8.57
CA LEU A 425 -1.49 -26.75 8.45
C LEU A 425 -0.19 -27.11 9.18
N PRO A 426 0.01 -28.39 9.56
CA PRO A 426 1.31 -28.87 10.02
C PRO A 426 2.43 -28.49 9.04
N TRP A 427 3.62 -28.19 9.59
CA TRP A 427 4.83 -27.76 8.86
C TRP A 427 4.79 -26.35 8.25
N GLN A 428 3.64 -25.67 8.24
CA GLN A 428 3.56 -24.24 7.88
C GLN A 428 3.94 -23.35 9.07
N SER A 429 4.56 -22.21 8.77
CA SER A 429 4.70 -21.08 9.71
C SER A 429 3.69 -20.01 9.33
N ASN A 430 3.21 -19.25 10.31
CA ASN A 430 2.41 -18.06 10.05
C ASN A 430 3.31 -16.89 9.67
N VAL A 431 2.82 -16.03 8.77
CA VAL A 431 3.49 -14.80 8.35
C VAL A 431 2.43 -13.72 8.16
N ILE A 432 2.58 -12.61 8.89
CA ILE A 432 1.57 -11.55 8.91
C ILE A 432 1.65 -10.70 7.65
N THR A 433 2.82 -10.10 7.36
CA THR A 433 2.98 -9.19 6.21
C THR A 433 3.81 -9.78 5.06
N ALA A 434 3.34 -9.61 3.83
CA ALA A 434 4.11 -9.88 2.61
C ALA A 434 4.01 -8.68 1.66
N GLN A 435 4.86 -7.68 1.90
CA GLN A 435 4.81 -6.42 1.17
C GLN A 435 5.66 -6.49 -0.12
N SER A 436 5.10 -5.99 -1.23
CA SER A 436 5.64 -6.18 -2.59
C SER A 436 6.07 -4.91 -3.34
N ARG A 437 6.69 -3.96 -2.64
CA ARG A 437 7.37 -2.83 -3.28
C ARG A 437 8.57 -3.29 -4.11
N ASP A 438 8.59 -2.92 -5.39
CA ASP A 438 9.49 -3.47 -6.43
C ASP A 438 10.38 -2.37 -7.04
N ASP A 439 9.99 -1.09 -6.91
CA ASP A 439 10.78 0.09 -7.32
C ASP A 439 10.97 1.02 -6.09
N PRO A 440 12.20 1.47 -5.76
CA PRO A 440 12.45 2.26 -4.55
C PRO A 440 11.84 3.66 -4.58
N ASN A 441 11.38 4.12 -5.76
CA ASN A 441 10.67 5.40 -5.92
C ASN A 441 9.16 5.28 -5.59
N GLU A 442 8.67 4.09 -5.24
CA GLU A 442 7.28 3.89 -4.80
C GLU A 442 7.10 4.32 -3.34
N ASP A 443 6.19 5.27 -3.11
CA ASP A 443 5.76 5.72 -1.78
C ASP A 443 4.72 4.75 -1.18
N THR A 444 5.06 3.46 -1.16
CA THR A 444 4.20 2.35 -0.71
C THR A 444 4.82 1.55 0.44
N GLY A 445 4.01 0.79 1.17
CA GLY A 445 4.40 0.04 2.36
C GLY A 445 3.22 -0.26 3.29
N ILE A 446 3.43 -1.16 4.24
CA ILE A 446 2.46 -1.51 5.29
C ILE A 446 2.92 -0.88 6.62
N SER A 447 2.07 -0.10 7.26
CA SER A 447 2.30 0.42 8.62
C SER A 447 1.23 -0.11 9.57
N ILE A 448 1.67 -0.66 10.71
CA ILE A 448 0.82 -1.24 11.74
C ILE A 448 1.07 -0.44 13.02
N GLN A 449 0.08 0.31 13.49
CA GLN A 449 0.18 1.32 14.55
C GLN A 449 -0.81 1.01 15.67
N ASN A 450 -0.35 0.99 16.94
CA ASN A 450 -1.22 0.76 18.10
C ASN A 450 -2.16 -0.46 17.91
N CYS A 451 -1.64 -1.54 17.30
CA CYS A 451 -2.40 -2.76 16.99
C CYS A 451 -2.04 -3.89 17.96
N SER A 452 -2.91 -4.89 18.09
CA SER A 452 -2.63 -6.10 18.86
C SER A 452 -2.33 -7.28 17.94
N ILE A 453 -1.12 -7.84 18.02
CA ILE A 453 -0.69 -9.01 17.27
C ILE A 453 -0.86 -10.24 18.15
N LEU A 454 -1.84 -11.09 17.83
CA LEU A 454 -2.38 -12.12 18.73
C LEU A 454 -2.40 -13.51 18.09
N ALA A 455 -2.46 -14.55 18.93
CA ALA A 455 -2.79 -15.92 18.51
C ALA A 455 -4.29 -16.18 18.64
N SER A 456 -4.90 -16.93 17.71
CA SER A 456 -6.26 -17.42 17.91
C SER A 456 -6.31 -18.53 18.97
N ASP A 457 -7.46 -18.72 19.62
CA ASP A 457 -7.67 -19.78 20.62
C ASP A 457 -7.29 -21.18 20.09
N GLU A 458 -7.52 -21.44 18.80
CA GLU A 458 -7.17 -22.72 18.17
C GLU A 458 -5.65 -22.89 17.97
N LEU A 459 -4.91 -21.79 17.75
CA LEU A 459 -3.44 -21.79 17.67
C LEU A 459 -2.85 -21.98 19.07
N THR A 460 -3.29 -21.18 20.04
CA THR A 460 -2.87 -21.21 21.46
C THR A 460 -3.15 -22.55 22.12
N SER A 461 -4.28 -23.19 21.79
CA SER A 461 -4.67 -24.51 22.31
C SER A 461 -4.04 -25.68 21.53
N SER A 462 -3.17 -25.42 20.55
CA SER A 462 -2.63 -26.48 19.69
C SER A 462 -1.37 -27.13 20.27
N ASN A 463 -1.27 -28.45 20.10
CA ASN A 463 -0.04 -29.20 20.39
C ASN A 463 1.02 -29.07 19.27
N VAL A 464 0.92 -28.04 18.41
CA VAL A 464 1.79 -27.84 17.24
C VAL A 464 2.62 -26.59 17.46
N SER A 465 3.94 -26.74 17.44
CA SER A 465 4.85 -25.59 17.47
C SER A 465 4.86 -24.89 16.11
N THR A 466 3.98 -23.90 15.96
CA THR A 466 3.92 -23.00 14.80
C THR A 466 4.69 -21.72 15.11
N LYS A 467 5.68 -21.41 14.28
CA LYS A 467 6.35 -20.10 14.27
C LYS A 467 5.43 -19.05 13.66
N THR A 468 5.41 -17.83 14.20
CA THR A 468 4.74 -16.68 13.58
C THR A 468 5.74 -15.55 13.34
N TYR A 469 5.73 -14.99 12.14
CA TYR A 469 6.63 -13.92 11.71
C TYR A 469 5.86 -12.63 11.38
N LEU A 470 6.44 -11.49 11.73
CA LEU A 470 5.95 -10.15 11.41
C LEU A 470 5.85 -9.91 9.90
N GLY A 471 6.73 -10.52 9.11
CA GLY A 471 6.64 -10.50 7.65
C GLY A 471 7.79 -11.17 6.90
N ARG A 472 7.71 -11.13 5.57
CA ARG A 472 8.75 -11.58 4.63
C ARG A 472 8.74 -10.81 3.29
N PRO A 473 9.90 -10.63 2.62
CA PRO A 473 10.00 -9.71 1.49
C PRO A 473 9.54 -10.35 0.18
N TRP A 474 8.26 -10.20 -0.16
CA TRP A 474 7.73 -10.66 -1.45
C TRP A 474 8.46 -9.99 -2.64
N ARG A 475 8.92 -8.73 -2.48
CA ARG A 475 9.75 -8.02 -3.48
C ARG A 475 10.96 -7.31 -2.86
N LEU A 476 11.91 -6.92 -3.71
CA LEU A 476 13.25 -6.44 -3.32
C LEU A 476 13.24 -5.23 -2.37
N HIS A 477 12.28 -4.31 -2.53
CA HIS A 477 12.19 -3.09 -1.72
C HIS A 477 11.08 -3.14 -0.66
N SER A 478 10.66 -4.35 -0.27
CA SER A 478 9.60 -4.64 0.71
C SER A 478 9.67 -3.70 1.91
N ARG A 479 8.56 -3.02 2.25
CA ARG A 479 8.53 -2.03 3.33
C ARG A 479 7.36 -2.29 4.28
N ALA A 480 7.66 -2.67 5.51
CA ALA A 480 6.68 -2.95 6.55
C ALA A 480 7.18 -2.44 7.91
N VAL A 481 6.30 -1.81 8.71
CA VAL A 481 6.66 -1.30 10.04
C VAL A 481 5.60 -1.62 11.09
N TYR A 482 6.07 -1.87 12.32
CA TYR A 482 5.24 -2.07 13.52
C TYR A 482 5.60 -0.99 14.54
N ILE A 483 4.61 -0.17 14.91
CA ILE A 483 4.75 1.06 15.69
C ILE A 483 3.78 0.97 16.89
N GLU A 484 4.30 1.16 18.11
CA GLU A 484 3.56 1.17 19.39
C GLU A 484 2.56 0.02 19.58
N SER A 485 2.81 -1.11 18.92
CA SER A 485 1.88 -2.25 18.85
C SER A 485 2.20 -3.29 19.93
N TYR A 486 1.17 -3.98 20.43
CA TYR A 486 1.34 -5.11 21.34
C TYR A 486 1.68 -6.37 20.52
N LEU A 487 2.86 -6.94 20.76
CA LEU A 487 3.35 -8.17 20.14
C LEU A 487 3.27 -9.30 21.18
N ASP A 488 2.34 -10.24 20.99
CA ASP A 488 2.18 -11.37 21.90
C ASP A 488 3.24 -12.47 21.70
N GLY A 489 3.25 -13.47 22.58
CA GLY A 489 4.31 -14.48 22.69
C GLY A 489 4.40 -15.47 21.50
N LEU A 490 3.52 -15.37 20.50
CA LEU A 490 3.58 -16.16 19.27
C LEU A 490 4.67 -15.69 18.29
N VAL A 491 5.13 -14.44 18.41
CA VAL A 491 6.12 -13.85 17.50
C VAL A 491 7.48 -14.50 17.74
N ASP A 492 8.03 -15.15 16.71
CA ASP A 492 9.35 -15.76 16.77
C ASP A 492 10.41 -14.71 17.11
N PRO A 493 11.41 -14.97 17.97
CA PRO A 493 12.42 -13.98 18.35
C PRO A 493 13.14 -13.32 17.17
N ALA A 494 13.31 -14.03 16.04
CA ALA A 494 13.88 -13.48 14.81
C ALA A 494 13.03 -12.33 14.20
N GLY A 495 11.73 -12.28 14.52
CA GLY A 495 10.74 -11.31 14.04
C GLY A 495 10.31 -11.56 12.60
N TRP A 496 11.27 -11.67 11.69
CA TRP A 496 11.07 -11.67 10.24
C TRP A 496 11.65 -12.95 9.62
N THR A 497 11.20 -13.32 8.41
CA THR A 497 11.69 -14.52 7.70
C THR A 497 11.95 -14.26 6.21
N GLU A 498 12.83 -15.05 5.61
CA GLU A 498 13.18 -14.94 4.19
C GLU A 498 12.00 -15.34 3.30
N TRP A 499 11.91 -14.78 2.09
CA TRP A 499 10.91 -15.17 1.10
C TRP A 499 11.22 -16.55 0.52
N SER A 500 12.43 -16.69 0.00
CA SER A 500 13.10 -17.92 -0.42
C SER A 500 14.57 -17.82 -0.02
N GLY A 501 15.24 -18.97 0.17
CA GLY A 501 16.60 -19.07 0.75
C GLY A 501 17.76 -18.57 -0.15
N ASP A 502 17.48 -17.58 -1.00
CA ASP A 502 18.41 -16.93 -1.93
C ASP A 502 18.90 -15.56 -1.41
N HIS A 503 18.43 -15.13 -0.24
CA HIS A 503 18.82 -13.89 0.47
C HIS A 503 18.56 -12.59 -0.34
N GLN A 504 17.69 -12.62 -1.35
CA GLN A 504 17.36 -11.42 -2.12
C GLN A 504 16.57 -10.39 -1.30
N GLY A 505 16.84 -9.10 -1.52
CA GLY A 505 16.12 -7.99 -0.91
C GLY A 505 16.53 -7.64 0.52
N LEU A 506 17.31 -8.47 1.21
CA LEU A 506 17.62 -8.29 2.65
C LEU A 506 18.45 -7.03 2.96
N ASP A 507 19.11 -6.47 1.94
CA ASP A 507 19.89 -5.24 1.97
C ASP A 507 19.13 -4.01 1.43
N THR A 508 17.93 -4.21 0.86
CA THR A 508 17.18 -3.21 0.08
C THR A 508 15.71 -3.05 0.51
N LEU A 509 15.22 -3.94 1.38
CA LEU A 509 13.98 -3.84 2.15
C LEU A 509 14.10 -2.81 3.28
N TYR A 510 12.98 -2.44 3.91
CA TYR A 510 12.93 -1.63 5.13
C TYR A 510 11.90 -2.24 6.10
N TYR A 511 12.38 -2.94 7.13
CA TYR A 511 11.57 -3.54 8.18
C TYR A 511 11.83 -2.89 9.53
N GLY A 512 10.84 -2.12 10.00
CA GLY A 512 10.95 -1.23 11.14
C GLY A 512 10.15 -1.67 12.36
N GLU A 513 10.73 -1.58 13.55
CA GLU A 513 10.02 -1.71 14.83
C GLU A 513 10.27 -0.48 15.71
N TYR A 514 9.20 0.14 16.23
CA TYR A 514 9.25 1.31 17.12
C TYR A 514 8.35 1.11 18.34
N MET A 515 8.90 1.24 19.54
CA MET A 515 8.17 1.28 20.84
C MET A 515 7.13 0.16 21.07
N ASN A 516 7.26 -0.97 20.38
CA ASN A 516 6.36 -2.12 20.51
C ASN A 516 6.44 -2.74 21.92
N SER A 517 5.30 -3.20 22.42
CA SER A 517 5.15 -3.76 23.77
C SER A 517 4.78 -5.25 23.72
N GLY A 518 4.70 -5.91 24.88
CA GLY A 518 4.35 -7.33 24.98
C GLY A 518 5.54 -8.31 24.89
N PRO A 519 5.32 -9.59 25.17
CA PRO A 519 6.40 -10.60 25.26
C PRO A 519 7.10 -10.89 23.93
N GLY A 520 6.50 -10.58 22.78
CA GLY A 520 7.08 -10.73 21.45
C GLY A 520 7.92 -9.55 20.97
N SER A 521 7.96 -8.41 21.67
CA SER A 521 8.61 -7.18 21.19
C SER A 521 10.10 -7.05 21.50
N GLY A 522 10.72 -8.04 22.16
CA GLY A 522 12.15 -8.04 22.44
C GLY A 522 13.00 -8.12 21.17
N THR A 523 13.73 -7.05 20.84
CA THR A 523 14.50 -6.93 19.58
C THR A 523 15.90 -7.58 19.62
N GLU A 524 16.39 -7.99 20.79
CA GLU A 524 17.74 -8.58 20.96
C GLU A 524 17.96 -9.87 20.15
N GLY A 525 16.89 -10.61 19.82
CA GLY A 525 16.94 -11.88 19.08
C GLY A 525 16.65 -11.76 17.58
N ARG A 526 16.48 -10.54 17.05
CA ARG A 526 16.01 -10.28 15.68
C ARG A 526 17.05 -10.60 14.60
N VAL A 527 16.59 -10.71 13.36
CA VAL A 527 17.43 -10.88 12.17
C VAL A 527 18.47 -9.77 12.01
N THR A 528 19.68 -10.13 11.58
CA THR A 528 20.81 -9.19 11.40
C THR A 528 20.92 -8.66 9.96
N TRP A 529 19.78 -8.39 9.31
CA TRP A 529 19.73 -7.93 7.93
C TRP A 529 20.00 -6.42 7.83
N PRO A 530 20.69 -5.91 6.79
CA PRO A 530 20.94 -4.46 6.67
C PRO A 530 19.68 -3.60 6.55
N GLY A 531 18.59 -4.14 6.01
CA GLY A 531 17.28 -3.47 5.94
C GLY A 531 16.38 -3.65 7.18
N TYR A 532 16.87 -4.30 8.26
CA TYR A 532 16.14 -4.37 9.52
C TYR A 532 16.55 -3.22 10.45
N HIS A 533 15.55 -2.55 11.03
CA HIS A 533 15.72 -1.32 11.80
C HIS A 533 14.89 -1.34 13.09
N VAL A 534 15.55 -1.13 14.23
CA VAL A 534 14.90 -0.58 15.42
C VAL A 534 14.87 0.93 15.20
N MET A 535 13.69 1.47 14.91
CA MET A 535 13.50 2.85 14.46
C MET A 535 13.62 3.84 15.63
N ASP A 536 13.94 5.10 15.33
CA ASP A 536 13.68 6.23 16.24
C ASP A 536 12.36 6.96 15.89
N TYR A 537 12.07 8.05 16.60
CA TYR A 537 10.84 8.83 16.38
C TYR A 537 10.81 9.51 15.00
N ASP A 538 11.95 10.02 14.52
CA ASP A 538 12.00 10.73 13.24
C ASP A 538 11.79 9.73 12.11
N ASP A 539 12.42 8.55 12.17
CA ASP A 539 12.16 7.41 11.27
C ASP A 539 10.67 7.02 11.28
N ALA A 540 10.12 6.71 12.46
CA ALA A 540 8.75 6.23 12.62
C ALA A 540 7.69 7.26 12.18
N SER A 541 7.96 8.56 12.36
CA SER A 541 7.03 9.64 11.99
C SER A 541 6.67 9.65 10.49
N ASN A 542 7.58 9.18 9.62
CA ASN A 542 7.34 9.10 8.17
C ASN A 542 6.25 8.08 7.77
N PHE A 543 5.81 7.22 8.69
CA PHE A 543 4.82 6.17 8.47
C PHE A 543 3.43 6.52 9.02
N THR A 544 3.28 7.70 9.64
CA THR A 544 2.05 8.21 10.26
C THR A 544 0.96 8.57 9.26
N VAL A 545 -0.27 8.79 9.74
CA VAL A 545 -1.43 9.08 8.89
C VAL A 545 -1.24 10.37 8.09
N SER A 546 -0.77 11.44 8.70
CA SER A 546 -0.54 12.73 8.01
C SER A 546 0.59 12.68 6.97
N GLU A 547 1.68 11.95 7.21
CA GLU A 547 2.87 11.96 6.32
C GLU A 547 2.87 10.84 5.28
N PHE A 548 2.38 9.63 5.60
CA PHE A 548 2.50 8.45 4.74
C PHE A 548 1.34 8.26 3.76
N ILE A 549 0.10 8.54 4.19
CA ILE A 549 -1.11 8.42 3.36
C ILE A 549 -1.84 9.75 3.15
N TYR A 550 -1.26 10.86 3.63
CA TYR A 550 -1.80 12.22 3.54
C TYR A 550 -3.23 12.31 4.10
N GLY A 551 -3.46 11.70 5.28
CA GLY A 551 -4.78 11.53 5.88
C GLY A 551 -5.59 12.82 6.01
N ASP A 552 -4.96 13.92 6.43
CA ASP A 552 -5.54 15.28 6.47
C ASP A 552 -6.26 15.69 5.18
N GLU A 553 -5.83 15.17 4.02
CA GLU A 553 -6.38 15.54 2.71
C GLU A 553 -7.67 14.77 2.36
N TRP A 554 -8.02 13.69 3.10
CA TRP A 554 -9.19 12.85 2.76
C TRP A 554 -9.90 12.11 3.90
N LEU A 555 -9.24 11.75 5.02
CA LEU A 555 -9.86 10.99 6.11
C LEU A 555 -10.90 11.81 6.89
N ASP A 556 -10.71 13.12 7.03
CA ASP A 556 -11.73 14.08 7.51
C ASP A 556 -13.07 13.97 6.73
N SER A 557 -13.04 13.48 5.49
CA SER A 557 -14.23 13.27 4.66
C SER A 557 -14.96 11.94 4.94
N THR A 558 -14.37 11.03 5.71
CA THR A 558 -14.93 9.70 5.96
C THR A 558 -15.81 9.65 7.22
N SER A 559 -15.55 10.55 8.18
CA SER A 559 -16.11 10.52 9.54
C SER A 559 -15.65 9.36 10.41
N PHE A 560 -14.70 8.53 9.95
CA PHE A 560 -14.07 7.49 10.76
C PHE A 560 -12.99 8.10 11.67
N PRO A 561 -12.80 7.58 12.90
CA PRO A 561 -11.73 8.05 13.77
C PRO A 561 -10.36 7.63 13.24
N TYR A 562 -9.38 8.51 13.38
CA TYR A 562 -7.98 8.25 13.09
C TYR A 562 -7.09 9.10 14.01
N ASP A 563 -5.88 8.62 14.27
CA ASP A 563 -4.86 9.38 14.98
C ASP A 563 -3.81 9.89 13.96
N ASP A 564 -3.57 11.20 13.91
CA ASP A 564 -2.70 11.86 12.91
C ASP A 564 -1.27 11.29 12.87
N GLY A 565 -0.74 10.92 14.04
CA GLY A 565 0.68 10.74 14.33
C GLY A 565 1.00 9.56 15.25
N ILE A 566 2.08 9.73 16.04
CA ILE A 566 2.48 8.89 17.19
C ILE A 566 2.43 9.79 18.43
#